data_AF-A0A5C1AM03-F1
#
_entry.id   AF-A0A5C1AM03-F1
#
_cell.length_a   1.000
_cell.length_b   1.000
_cell.length_c   1.000
_cell.angle_alpha   90.00
_cell.angle_beta   90.00
_cell.angle_gamma   90.00
#
_symmetry.space_group_name_H-M   'P 1'
#
loop_
_entity.id
_entity.type
_entity.pdbx_description
1 polymer ?
#
loop_
_entity_poly.entity_id
_entity_poly.type
_entity_poly.pdbx_seq_one_letter_code
_entity_poly.pdbx_strand_id
1 'polypeptide(L)'
;MTNTPADLIRRTDEIREHFPHYWRDEQAQAELAAIWGEAINPQGVFVDHPNEVLYDRDGCKASISIGTAKGVFAFGCSYQTPTQGYGSAPSIWDDLFGSYSDARAAAIEFLLARLPTPEGQHEVSERVRIDRMRNAIAAPLRQPSLF
;
A
#
# COMPACT_ATOMS: atom_id res chain seq x y z
N MET A 1 -17.54 17.53 -12.47
CA MET A 1 -17.81 16.84 -11.20
C MET A 1 -16.49 16.29 -10.69
N THR A 2 -16.06 16.69 -9.51
CA THR A 2 -14.85 16.15 -8.86
C THR A 2 -15.25 14.79 -8.29
N ASN A 3 -14.70 13.69 -8.82
CA ASN A 3 -14.98 12.37 -8.26
C ASN A 3 -14.29 12.28 -6.89
N THR A 4 -15.05 12.04 -5.82
CA THR A 4 -14.47 11.82 -4.49
C THR A 4 -13.86 10.40 -4.40
N PRO A 5 -12.98 10.11 -3.43
CA PRO A 5 -12.52 8.74 -3.19
C PRO A 5 -13.67 7.74 -3.04
N ALA A 6 -14.73 8.12 -2.31
CA ALA A 6 -15.92 7.28 -2.11
C ALA A 6 -16.68 6.99 -3.41
N ASP A 7 -16.78 7.96 -4.31
CA ASP A 7 -17.43 7.76 -5.62
C ASP A 7 -16.62 6.78 -6.50
N LEU A 8 -15.29 6.87 -6.45
CA LEU A 8 -14.40 5.99 -7.21
C LEU A 8 -14.46 4.56 -6.68
N ILE A 9 -14.46 4.38 -5.35
CA ILE A 9 -14.61 3.07 -4.70
C ILE A 9 -15.94 2.45 -5.11
N ARG A 10 -17.06 3.15 -4.91
CA ARG A 10 -18.40 2.64 -5.22
C ARG A 10 -18.51 2.16 -6.67
N ARG A 11 -18.07 2.97 -7.63
CA ARG A 11 -18.13 2.61 -9.06
C ARG A 11 -17.23 1.42 -9.40
N THR A 12 -16.08 1.33 -8.75
CA THR A 12 -15.12 0.23 -8.94
C THR A 12 -15.67 -1.07 -8.36
N ASP A 13 -16.29 -1.02 -7.18
CA ASP A 13 -16.95 -2.16 -6.54
C ASP A 13 -18.17 -2.65 -7.33
N GLU A 14 -19.00 -1.74 -7.87
CA GLU A 14 -20.13 -2.10 -8.74
C GLU A 14 -19.70 -2.95 -9.95
N ILE A 15 -18.55 -2.63 -10.56
CA ILE A 15 -17.98 -3.42 -11.65
C ILE A 15 -17.57 -4.80 -11.15
N ARG A 16 -16.87 -4.89 -10.02
CA ARG A 16 -16.42 -6.18 -9.47
C ARG A 16 -17.58 -7.08 -9.05
N GLU A 17 -18.65 -6.50 -8.53
CA GLU A 17 -19.89 -7.22 -8.19
C GLU A 17 -20.62 -7.72 -9.44
N HIS A 18 -20.67 -6.92 -10.50
CA HIS A 18 -21.30 -7.31 -11.77
C HIS A 18 -20.48 -8.34 -12.54
N PHE A 19 -19.14 -8.28 -12.44
CA PHE A 19 -18.20 -9.16 -13.13
C PHE A 19 -17.28 -9.89 -12.12
N PRO A 20 -17.69 -11.06 -11.59
CA PRO A 20 -16.89 -11.83 -10.64
C PRO A 20 -15.50 -12.26 -11.15
N HIS A 21 -15.30 -12.22 -12.47
CA HIS A 21 -14.03 -12.50 -13.15
C HIS A 21 -13.50 -11.29 -13.92
N TYR A 22 -13.70 -10.07 -13.38
CA TYR A 22 -13.39 -8.80 -14.04
C TYR A 22 -11.99 -8.77 -14.70
N TRP A 23 -10.98 -9.42 -14.11
CA TRP A 23 -9.59 -9.40 -14.58
C TRP A 23 -9.37 -10.05 -15.95
N ARG A 24 -10.33 -10.85 -16.42
CA ARG A 24 -10.31 -11.51 -17.74
C ARG A 24 -11.52 -11.18 -18.60
N ASP A 25 -12.41 -10.33 -18.11
CA ASP A 25 -13.63 -9.92 -18.80
C ASP A 25 -13.37 -8.62 -19.55
N GLU A 26 -13.51 -8.63 -20.87
CA GLU A 26 -13.19 -7.47 -21.71
C GLU A 26 -14.07 -6.25 -21.41
N GLN A 27 -15.35 -6.48 -21.08
CA GLN A 27 -16.26 -5.39 -20.74
C GLN A 27 -15.88 -4.79 -19.39
N ALA A 28 -15.63 -5.61 -18.38
CA ALA A 28 -15.18 -5.14 -17.08
C ALA A 28 -13.87 -4.34 -17.16
N GLN A 29 -12.90 -4.81 -17.98
CA GLN A 29 -11.66 -4.09 -18.22
C GLN A 29 -11.88 -2.75 -18.92
N ALA A 30 -12.79 -2.68 -19.90
CA ALA A 30 -13.15 -1.43 -20.56
C ALA A 30 -13.81 -0.44 -19.58
N GLU A 31 -14.69 -0.92 -18.70
CA GLU A 31 -15.33 -0.10 -17.67
C GLU A 31 -14.33 0.42 -16.63
N LEU A 32 -13.39 -0.42 -16.19
CA LEU A 32 -12.30 0.00 -15.30
C LEU A 32 -11.37 1.02 -15.99
N ALA A 33 -11.02 0.80 -17.26
CA ALA A 33 -10.22 1.74 -18.05
C ALA A 33 -10.95 3.08 -18.27
N ALA A 34 -12.28 3.10 -18.36
CA ALA A 34 -13.03 4.35 -18.43
C ALA A 34 -12.95 5.18 -17.14
N ILE A 35 -12.73 4.53 -15.98
CA ILE A 35 -12.55 5.20 -14.69
C ILE A 35 -11.09 5.60 -14.49
N TRP A 36 -10.18 4.64 -14.66
CA TRP A 36 -8.78 4.73 -14.21
C TRP A 36 -7.78 4.98 -15.34
N GLY A 37 -8.17 4.73 -16.59
CA GLY A 37 -7.27 4.81 -17.75
C GLY A 37 -6.13 3.81 -17.65
N GLU A 38 -4.95 4.23 -18.10
CA GLU A 38 -3.72 3.42 -18.06
C GLU A 38 -3.02 3.45 -16.69
N ALA A 39 -3.63 4.08 -15.69
CA ALA A 39 -3.02 4.19 -14.36
C ALA A 39 -2.99 2.85 -13.60
N ILE A 40 -3.76 1.86 -14.04
CA ILE A 40 -3.86 0.54 -13.43
C ILE A 40 -3.54 -0.58 -14.43
N ASN A 41 -3.05 -1.70 -13.92
CA ASN A 41 -2.99 -2.95 -14.67
C ASN A 41 -4.34 -3.70 -14.61
N PRO A 42 -4.50 -4.82 -15.34
CA PRO A 42 -5.76 -5.57 -15.36
C PRO A 42 -6.26 -6.11 -14.01
N GLN A 43 -5.37 -6.17 -13.01
CA GLN A 43 -5.68 -6.59 -11.64
C GLN A 43 -6.09 -5.41 -10.75
N GLY A 44 -6.17 -4.18 -11.29
CA GLY A 44 -6.48 -2.99 -10.51
C GLY A 44 -5.33 -2.51 -9.63
N VAL A 45 -4.09 -2.89 -9.92
CA VAL A 45 -2.88 -2.39 -9.23
C VAL A 45 -2.36 -1.19 -10.00
N PHE A 46 -1.99 -0.11 -9.31
CA PHE A 46 -1.42 1.07 -9.95
C PHE A 46 -0.13 0.72 -10.70
N VAL A 47 0.07 1.22 -11.92
CA VAL A 47 1.27 0.92 -12.73
C VAL A 47 2.47 1.74 -12.27
N ASP A 48 2.25 3.03 -11.98
CA ASP A 48 3.26 3.91 -11.39
C ASP A 48 2.98 4.09 -9.90
N HIS A 49 3.89 3.56 -9.09
CA HIS A 49 3.84 3.66 -7.63
C HIS A 49 5.28 3.76 -7.07
N PRO A 50 5.85 4.97 -6.92
CA PRO A 50 7.19 5.12 -6.39
C PRO A 50 7.34 4.43 -5.03
N ASN A 51 8.45 3.72 -4.86
CA ASN A 51 8.80 3.07 -3.60
C ASN A 51 9.57 4.03 -2.70
N GLU A 52 9.10 4.20 -1.47
CA GLU A 52 9.81 4.87 -0.39
C GLU A 52 10.42 3.81 0.54
N VAL A 53 11.75 3.72 0.55
CA VAL A 53 12.48 2.79 1.43
C VAL A 53 12.58 3.40 2.83
N LEU A 54 11.96 2.76 3.81
CA LEU A 54 11.95 3.19 5.21
C LEU A 54 13.07 2.51 6.02
N TYR A 55 13.51 1.34 5.58
CA TYR A 55 14.57 0.56 6.20
C TYR A 55 15.25 -0.35 5.19
N ASP A 56 16.58 -0.39 5.18
CA ASP A 56 17.38 -1.35 4.38
C ASP A 56 18.74 -1.55 5.06
N ARG A 57 18.80 -2.44 6.06
CA ARG A 57 20.02 -2.79 6.79
C ARG A 57 19.83 -4.08 7.61
N ASP A 58 20.93 -4.66 8.08
CA ASP A 58 20.92 -5.86 8.95
C ASP A 58 20.17 -7.08 8.36
N GLY A 59 20.09 -7.16 7.02
CA GLY A 59 19.31 -8.20 6.33
C GLY A 59 17.80 -8.05 6.46
N CYS A 60 17.32 -6.87 6.88
CA CYS A 60 15.90 -6.52 6.87
C CYS A 60 15.66 -5.34 5.94
N LYS A 61 14.49 -5.34 5.30
CA LYS A 61 14.05 -4.28 4.41
C LYS A 61 12.59 -3.95 4.69
N ALA A 62 12.24 -2.68 4.58
CA ALA A 62 10.87 -2.23 4.66
C ALA A 62 10.66 -1.01 3.75
N SER A 63 9.57 -1.03 3.00
CA SER A 63 9.19 0.07 2.12
C SER A 63 7.69 0.24 2.07
N ILE A 64 7.26 1.43 1.70
CA ILE A 64 5.90 1.72 1.25
C ILE A 64 5.95 2.11 -0.22
N SER A 65 4.84 1.95 -0.92
CA SER A 65 4.65 2.47 -2.28
C SER A 65 3.33 3.20 -2.32
N ILE A 66 3.26 4.30 -3.07
CA ILE A 66 2.02 5.08 -3.18
C ILE A 66 1.70 5.25 -4.66
N GLY A 67 0.59 4.66 -5.09
CA GLY A 67 0.02 4.88 -6.40
C GLY A 67 -0.90 6.09 -6.39
N THR A 68 -0.98 6.82 -7.50
CA THR A 68 -1.91 7.95 -7.63
C THR A 68 -2.56 7.99 -9.01
N ALA A 69 -3.85 8.27 -9.03
CA ALA A 69 -4.60 8.64 -10.23
C ALA A 69 -5.84 9.44 -9.81
N LYS A 70 -6.35 10.27 -10.71
CA LYS A 70 -7.62 11.00 -10.51
C LYS A 70 -7.71 11.78 -9.18
N GLY A 71 -6.57 12.24 -8.66
CA GLY A 71 -6.50 13.01 -7.42
C GLY A 71 -6.67 12.19 -6.14
N VAL A 72 -6.61 10.85 -6.22
CA VAL A 72 -6.61 9.96 -5.06
C VAL A 72 -5.31 9.20 -4.98
N PHE A 73 -5.06 8.63 -3.79
CA PHE A 73 -3.85 7.91 -3.45
C PHE A 73 -4.21 6.56 -2.84
N ALA A 74 -3.48 5.51 -3.19
CA ALA A 74 -3.56 4.20 -2.57
C ALA A 74 -2.15 3.78 -2.14
N PHE A 75 -2.04 2.98 -1.08
CA PHE A 75 -0.75 2.52 -0.60
C PHE A 75 -0.56 1.01 -0.79
N GLY A 76 0.69 0.64 -1.07
CA GLY A 76 1.21 -0.70 -0.86
C GLY A 76 2.32 -0.65 0.19
N CYS A 77 2.68 -1.80 0.74
CA CYS A 77 3.82 -1.90 1.64
C CYS A 77 4.52 -3.23 1.47
N SER A 78 5.80 -3.25 1.82
CA SER A 78 6.55 -4.49 1.88
C SER A 78 7.49 -4.50 3.07
N TYR A 79 7.72 -5.69 3.62
CA TYR A 79 8.86 -5.93 4.47
C TYR A 79 9.49 -7.26 4.16
N GLN A 80 10.76 -7.38 4.50
CA GLN A 80 11.52 -8.61 4.46
C GLN A 80 12.42 -8.65 5.69
N THR A 81 12.43 -9.78 6.36
CA THR A 81 13.41 -10.16 7.37
C THR A 81 14.16 -11.40 6.87
N PRO A 82 15.18 -11.91 7.59
CA PRO A 82 15.83 -13.17 7.21
C PRO A 82 14.89 -14.38 7.18
N THR A 83 13.75 -14.33 7.86
CA THR A 83 12.86 -15.48 8.11
C THR A 83 11.46 -15.29 7.54
N GLN A 84 11.05 -14.06 7.25
CA GLN A 84 9.67 -13.72 6.89
C GLN A 84 9.64 -12.57 5.88
N GLY A 85 8.52 -12.42 5.20
CA GLY A 85 8.29 -11.29 4.32
C GLY A 85 6.82 -11.09 4.00
N TYR A 86 6.48 -9.89 3.59
CA TYR A 86 5.16 -9.49 3.16
C TYR A 86 5.28 -8.47 2.04
N GLY A 87 4.32 -8.49 1.12
CA GLY A 87 4.20 -7.48 0.07
C GLY A 87 2.75 -7.28 -0.33
N SER A 88 2.33 -6.04 -0.42
CA SER A 88 1.12 -5.62 -1.10
C SER A 88 1.44 -4.44 -2.02
N ALA A 89 0.85 -4.43 -3.20
CA ALA A 89 0.93 -3.32 -4.13
C ALA A 89 -0.29 -2.40 -3.93
N PRO A 90 -0.17 -1.09 -4.19
CA PRO A 90 -1.30 -0.18 -4.10
C PRO A 90 -2.35 -0.56 -5.13
N SER A 91 -3.59 -0.71 -4.68
CA SER A 91 -4.69 -1.15 -5.54
C SER A 91 -5.92 -0.25 -5.41
N ILE A 92 -6.71 -0.17 -6.48
CA ILE A 92 -8.03 0.49 -6.49
C ILE A 92 -9.07 -0.28 -5.66
N TRP A 93 -8.74 -1.50 -5.22
CA TRP A 93 -9.60 -2.34 -4.38
C TRP A 93 -9.38 -2.12 -2.89
N ASP A 94 -8.38 -1.31 -2.52
CA ASP A 94 -8.04 -0.97 -1.15
C ASP A 94 -8.58 0.41 -0.77
N ASP A 95 -8.28 0.87 0.45
CA ASP A 95 -8.60 2.22 0.89
C ASP A 95 -7.96 3.29 -0.02
N LEU A 96 -8.77 4.27 -0.42
CA LEU A 96 -8.33 5.42 -1.20
C LEU A 96 -8.33 6.68 -0.35
N PHE A 97 -7.24 7.44 -0.46
CA PHE A 97 -7.00 8.64 0.32
C PHE A 97 -7.07 9.89 -0.55
N GLY A 98 -7.53 11.00 0.02
CA GLY A 98 -7.57 12.30 -0.66
C GLY A 98 -6.24 13.03 -0.71
N SER A 99 -5.23 12.56 0.03
CA SER A 99 -3.90 13.17 0.08
C SER A 99 -2.78 12.15 0.17
N TYR A 100 -1.60 12.52 -0.33
CA TYR A 100 -0.39 11.71 -0.20
C TYR A 100 0.00 11.50 1.27
N SER A 101 -0.13 12.53 2.10
CA SER A 101 0.23 12.46 3.53
C SER A 101 -0.63 11.45 4.28
N ASP A 102 -1.94 11.40 4.00
CA ASP A 102 -2.84 10.46 4.66
C ASP A 102 -2.55 9.02 4.21
N ALA A 103 -2.38 8.80 2.90
CA ALA A 103 -1.99 7.50 2.37
C ALA A 103 -0.66 7.01 2.96
N ARG A 104 0.33 7.91 3.06
CA ARG A 104 1.64 7.60 3.63
C ARG A 104 1.56 7.25 5.12
N ALA A 105 0.81 8.02 5.91
CA ALA A 105 0.61 7.74 7.33
C ALA A 105 -0.07 6.37 7.52
N ALA A 106 -1.16 6.12 6.79
CA ALA A 106 -1.86 4.84 6.81
C ALA A 106 -0.96 3.67 6.40
N ALA A 107 -0.11 3.84 5.37
CA ALA A 107 0.84 2.83 4.95
C ALA A 107 1.85 2.47 6.04
N ILE A 108 2.39 3.47 6.75
CA ILE A 108 3.35 3.26 7.84
C ILE A 108 2.68 2.56 9.02
N GLU A 109 1.47 2.98 9.41
CA GLU A 109 0.71 2.34 10.48
C GLU A 109 0.37 0.88 10.14
N PHE A 110 -0.11 0.64 8.92
CA PHE A 110 -0.45 -0.68 8.41
C PHE A 110 0.78 -1.62 8.39
N LEU A 111 1.94 -1.08 8.00
CA LEU A 111 3.21 -1.80 7.99
C LEU A 111 3.66 -2.15 9.41
N LEU A 112 3.60 -1.19 10.35
CA LEU A 112 3.96 -1.42 11.76
C LEU A 112 3.07 -2.48 12.44
N ALA A 113 1.79 -2.53 12.07
CA ALA A 113 0.85 -3.54 12.56
C ALA A 113 1.16 -4.95 12.05
N ARG A 114 1.81 -5.07 10.89
CA ARG A 114 2.14 -6.35 10.24
C ARG A 114 3.54 -6.84 10.49
N LEU A 115 4.44 -5.95 10.90
CA LEU A 115 5.79 -6.33 11.27
C LEU A 115 5.75 -7.35 12.43
N PRO A 116 6.63 -8.36 12.42
CA PRO A 116 6.70 -9.34 13.49
C PRO A 116 6.85 -8.63 14.84
N THR A 117 6.22 -9.17 15.88
CA THR A 117 6.50 -8.72 17.24
C THR A 117 7.76 -9.41 17.75
N PRO A 118 8.64 -8.70 18.50
CA PRO A 118 9.83 -9.29 19.08
C PRO A 118 9.52 -10.43 20.06
N GLU A 119 8.28 -10.49 20.57
CA GLU A 119 7.83 -11.42 21.62
C GLU A 119 7.70 -12.89 21.15
N GLY A 120 7.94 -13.19 19.87
CA GLY A 120 7.98 -14.54 19.33
C GLY A 120 9.21 -15.37 19.75
N GLN A 121 9.27 -16.64 19.30
CA GLN A 121 10.43 -17.55 19.46
C GLN A 121 11.64 -17.15 18.60
N HIS A 122 11.94 -15.85 18.53
CA HIS A 122 13.07 -15.34 17.78
C HIS A 122 14.36 -15.46 18.61
N GLU A 123 15.50 -15.62 17.95
CA GLU A 123 16.78 -15.43 18.62
C GLU A 123 16.92 -13.96 19.08
N VAL A 124 17.72 -13.72 20.12
CA VAL A 124 17.94 -12.35 20.65
C VAL A 124 18.42 -11.39 19.56
N SER A 125 19.26 -11.88 18.64
CA SER A 125 19.78 -11.13 17.50
C SER A 125 18.68 -10.68 16.53
N GLU A 126 17.69 -11.53 16.28
CA GLU A 126 16.56 -11.27 15.40
C GLU A 126 15.57 -10.27 16.03
N ARG A 127 15.28 -10.42 17.33
CA ARG A 127 14.49 -9.43 18.10
C ARG A 127 15.05 -8.02 17.97
N VAL A 128 16.36 -7.87 18.17
CA VAL A 128 17.04 -6.56 18.09
C VAL A 128 16.93 -5.96 16.69
N ARG A 129 17.03 -6.77 15.63
CA ARG A 129 16.88 -6.29 14.24
C ARG A 129 15.45 -5.83 13.97
N ILE A 130 14.45 -6.61 14.39
CA ILE A 130 13.03 -6.26 14.28
C ILE A 130 12.73 -4.97 15.05
N ASP A 131 13.23 -4.83 16.26
CA ASP A 131 13.05 -3.61 17.07
C ASP A 131 13.66 -2.37 16.42
N ARG A 132 14.87 -2.47 15.85
CA ARG A 132 15.48 -1.36 15.12
C ARG A 132 14.66 -0.96 13.90
N MET A 133 14.15 -1.94 13.16
CA MET A 133 13.31 -1.71 11.99
C MET A 133 12.00 -1.03 12.39
N ARG A 134 11.28 -1.57 13.38
CA ARG A 134 10.04 -0.96 13.91
C ARG A 134 10.27 0.47 14.37
N ASN A 135 11.35 0.72 15.12
CA ASN A 135 11.67 2.07 15.62
C ASN A 135 11.98 3.07 14.50
N ALA A 136 12.70 2.63 13.46
CA ALA A 136 13.00 3.47 12.30
C ALA A 136 11.73 3.82 11.51
N ILE A 137 10.88 2.82 11.25
CA ILE A 137 9.62 3.00 10.52
C ILE A 137 8.63 3.87 11.29
N ALA A 138 8.61 3.80 12.63
CA ALA A 138 7.74 4.65 13.46
C ALA A 138 8.28 6.07 13.68
N ALA A 139 9.52 6.38 13.30
CA ALA A 139 10.10 7.72 13.51
C ALA A 139 9.33 8.83 12.76
N PRO A 140 8.93 8.66 11.48
CA PRO A 140 8.17 9.67 10.75
C PRO A 140 6.78 9.97 11.33
N LEU A 141 6.14 9.05 12.05
CA LEU A 141 4.85 9.31 12.70
C LEU A 141 4.98 10.18 13.96
N ARG A 142 6.17 10.18 14.59
CA ARG A 142 6.45 10.94 15.83
C ARG A 142 6.86 12.38 15.57
N GLN A 143 7.26 12.70 14.34
CA GLN A 143 7.64 14.04 13.93
C GLN A 143 6.61 14.50 12.89
N PRO A 144 5.69 15.44 13.22
CA PRO A 144 4.90 16.08 12.18
C PRO A 144 5.88 16.74 11.22
N SER A 145 5.82 16.30 9.96
CA SER A 145 6.57 16.85 8.85
C SER A 145 6.47 18.38 8.85
N LEU A 146 7.59 19.07 9.11
CA LEU A 146 7.71 20.52 8.94
C LEU A 146 7.89 20.82 7.45
N PHE A 147 6.83 20.69 6.67
CA PHE A 147 6.75 21.21 5.31
C PHE A 147 5.48 22.03 5.15
#